data_AF-A0A925LWS4-F1
#
_entry.id   AF-A0A925LWS4-F1
#
_cell.length_a   1.000
_cell.length_b   1.000
_cell.length_c   1.000
_cell.angle_alpha   90.00
_cell.angle_beta   90.00
_cell.angle_gamma   90.00
#
_symmetry.space_group_name_H-M   'P 1'
#
loop_
_entity.id
_entity.type
_entity.pdbx_description
1 polymer ?
#
loop_
_entity_poly.entity_id
_entity_poly.type
_entity_poly.pdbx_seq_one_letter_code
_entity_poly.pdbx_strand_id
1 'polypeptide(L)' 'EDYFDRNQRISRSFERILNREPTADELTTVNAFLDQSQDEDLAGLTHLCLSLLNCNEFIFVD' A
#
# COMPACT_ATOMS: atom_id res chain seq x y z
N GLU A 1 -0.64 19.27 5.32
CA GLU A 1 -1.97 18.79 5.78
C GLU A 1 -2.39 17.46 5.15
N ASP A 2 -1.53 16.77 4.38
CA ASP A 2 -1.94 15.67 3.48
C ASP A 2 -1.68 14.24 4.01
N TYR A 3 -0.93 14.10 5.11
CA TYR A 3 -0.55 12.78 5.66
C TYR A 3 -1.75 11.96 6.17
N PHE A 4 -2.79 12.64 6.66
CA PHE A 4 -3.98 11.96 7.21
C PHE A 4 -4.82 11.32 6.09
N ASP A 5 -4.96 11.99 4.94
CA ASP A 5 -5.64 11.45 3.77
C ASP A 5 -4.85 10.29 3.13
N ARG A 6 -3.53 10.43 3.05
CA ARG A 6 -2.65 9.38 2.51
C ARG A 6 -2.71 8.09 3.31
N ASN A 7 -2.57 8.16 4.64
CA ASN A 7 -2.65 6.96 5.49
C ASN A 7 -4.01 6.27 5.38
N GLN A 8 -5.10 7.04 5.29
CA GLN A 8 -6.43 6.48 5.09
C GLN A 8 -6.56 5.74 3.74
N ARG A 9 -5.95 6.28 2.67
CA ARG A 9 -5.91 5.64 1.35
C ARG A 9 -5.08 4.35 1.37
N ILE A 10 -3.94 4.34 2.06
CA ILE A 10 -3.12 3.13 2.26
C ILE A 10 -3.93 2.07 3.00
N SER A 11 -4.53 2.41 4.14
CA SER A 11 -5.33 1.45 4.92
C SER A 11 -6.47 0.84 4.11
N ARG A 12 -7.20 1.66 3.33
CA ARG A 12 -8.25 1.16 2.43
C ARG A 12 -7.72 0.20 1.36
N SER A 13 -6.51 0.40 0.85
CA SER A 13 -5.89 -0.52 -0.11
C SER A 13 -5.55 -1.86 0.54
N PHE A 14 -5.00 -1.85 1.76
CA PHE A 14 -4.74 -3.08 2.53
C PHE A 14 -6.04 -3.83 2.85
N GLU A 15 -7.08 -3.14 3.29
CA GLU A 15 -8.39 -3.76 3.55
C GLU A 15 -8.97 -4.40 2.30
N ARG A 16 -8.92 -3.71 1.15
CA ARG A 16 -9.49 -4.22 -0.10
C ARG A 16 -8.74 -5.41 -0.68
N ILE A 17 -7.42 -5.45 -0.55
CA ILE A 17 -6.57 -6.44 -1.22
C ILE A 17 -6.22 -7.60 -0.29
N LEU A 18 -5.95 -7.31 0.98
CA LEU A 18 -5.46 -8.29 1.96
C LEU A 18 -6.49 -8.58 3.07
N ASN A 19 -7.65 -7.92 3.07
CA ASN A 19 -8.71 -8.07 4.08
C ASN A 19 -8.22 -7.87 5.53
N ARG A 20 -7.29 -6.93 5.71
CA ARG A 20 -6.75 -6.53 7.03
C ARG A 20 -6.27 -5.09 7.00
N GLU A 21 -6.08 -4.50 8.17
CA GLU A 21 -5.35 -3.24 8.32
C GLU A 21 -3.83 -3.44 8.16
N PRO A 22 -3.09 -2.42 7.68
CA PRO A 22 -1.64 -2.44 7.68
C PRO A 22 -1.09 -2.39 9.11
N THR A 23 0.01 -3.07 9.36
CA THR A 23 0.79 -2.88 10.59
C THR A 23 1.52 -1.53 10.57
N ALA A 24 2.01 -1.07 11.73
CA ALA A 24 2.77 0.19 11.83
C ALA A 24 4.04 0.19 10.97
N ASP A 25 4.74 -0.95 10.90
CA ASP A 25 5.95 -1.10 10.11
C ASP A 25 5.65 -1.08 8.61
N GLU A 26 4.57 -1.76 8.19
CA GLU A 26 4.11 -1.74 6.80
C GLU A 26 3.66 -0.35 6.37
N LEU A 27 2.92 0.35 7.24
CA LEU A 27 2.50 1.72 6.98
C LEU A 27 3.72 2.65 6.80
N THR A 28 4.74 2.49 7.65
CA THR A 28 6.01 3.24 7.53
C THR A 28 6.72 2.92 6.22
N THR A 29 6.82 1.63 5.88
CA THR A 29 7.47 1.15 4.66
C THR A 29 6.77 1.66 3.40
N VAL A 30 5.43 1.62 3.38
CA VAL A 30 4.63 2.10 2.25
C VAL A 30 4.72 3.60 2.09
N ASN A 31 4.69 4.37 3.18
CA ASN A 31 4.91 5.81 3.09
C ASN A 31 6.30 6.14 2.53
N ALA A 32 7.35 5.47 3.01
CA ALA A 32 8.70 5.64 2.47
C ALA A 32 8.81 5.23 0.99
N PHE A 33 8.06 4.20 0.56
CA PHE A 33 7.97 3.79 -0.84
C PHE A 33 7.29 4.86 -1.70
N LEU A 34 6.16 5.42 -1.24
CA LEU A 34 5.44 6.48 -1.94
C LEU A 34 6.26 7.78 -2.01
N ASP A 35 7.01 8.10 -0.96
CA ASP A 35 7.90 9.27 -0.92
C ASP A 35 9.08 9.15 -1.91
N GLN A 36 9.44 7.92 -2.31
CA GLN A 36 10.47 7.66 -3.32
C GLN A 36 9.92 7.67 -4.75
N SER A 37 8.60 7.56 -4.93
CA SER A 37 7.99 7.65 -6.26
C SER A 37 7.99 9.11 -6.71
N GLN A 38 8.70 9.41 -7.80
CA GLN A 38 8.74 10.76 -8.40
C GLN A 38 7.49 11.08 -9.24
N ASP A 39 6.64 10.09 -9.48
CA ASP A 39 5.41 10.24 -10.24
C ASP A 39 4.27 10.77 -9.38
N GLU A 40 3.35 11.52 -9.98
CA GLU A 40 2.16 12.10 -9.35
C GLU A 40 1.42 11.10 -8.43
N ASP A 41 0.79 11.57 -7.34
CA ASP A 41 0.21 10.76 -6.25
C ASP A 41 -0.68 9.57 -6.71
N LEU A 42 -1.28 9.64 -7.91
CA LEU A 42 -2.09 8.57 -8.51
C LEU A 42 -1.25 7.37 -8.99
N ALA A 43 -0.05 7.61 -9.52
CA ALA A 43 0.86 6.56 -9.95
C ALA A 43 1.41 5.78 -8.75
N GLY A 44 1.80 6.47 -7.67
CA GLY A 44 2.29 5.85 -6.44
C GLY A 44 1.31 4.85 -5.82
N LEU A 45 0.02 5.19 -5.76
CA LEU A 45 -1.01 4.26 -5.25
C LEU A 45 -1.30 3.08 -6.18
N THR A 46 -1.17 3.28 -7.50
CA THR A 46 -1.29 2.17 -8.45
C THR A 46 -0.17 1.16 -8.21
N HIS A 47 1.07 1.64 -8.02
CA HIS A 47 2.20 0.79 -7.65
C HIS A 47 2.01 0.11 -6.30
N LEU A 48 1.46 0.80 -5.30
CA LEU A 48 1.10 0.18 -4.01
C LEU A 48 0.11 -0.98 -4.20
N CYS A 49 -0.98 -0.77 -4.93
CA CYS A 49 -1.98 -1.82 -5.17
C CYS A 49 -1.37 -3.03 -5.89
N LEU A 50 -0.52 -2.80 -6.89
CA LEU A 50 0.20 -3.89 -7.58
C LEU A 50 1.12 -4.65 -6.63
N SER A 51 1.88 -3.96 -5.77
CA SER A 51 2.74 -4.60 -4.77
C SER A 51 1.93 -5.44 -3.79
N LEU A 52 0.80 -4.91 -3.28
CA LEU A 52 -0.07 -5.65 -2.36
C LEU A 52 -0.70 -6.88 -3.00
N LEU A 53 -1.10 -6.81 -4.28
CA LEU A 53 -1.61 -7.96 -5.03
C LEU A 53 -0.53 -9.05 -5.17
N ASN A 54 0.71 -8.67 -5.50
CA ASN A 54 1.83 -9.61 -5.56
C ASN A 54 2.15 -10.22 -4.18
N CYS A 55 2.02 -9.46 -3.09
CA CYS A 55 2.20 -9.98 -1.73
C CYS A 55 1.08 -10.94 -1.30
N ASN A 56 -0.12 -10.81 -1.87
CA ASN A 56 -1.21 -11.78 -1.66
C ASN A 56 -0.95 -13.09 -2.43
N GLU A 57 -0.22 -13.02 -3.54
CA GLU A 57 0.11 -14.14 -4.42
C GLU A 57 1.17 -15.13 -3.87
N PHE A 58 1.34 -15.24 -2.55
CA PHE A 58 1.82 -16.49 -1.96
C PHE A 58 0.71 -17.55 -2.10
N ILE A 59 0.48 -17.95 -3.35
CA ILE A 59 -0.20 -19.18 -3.73
C ILE A 59 0.57 -20.29 -3.02
N PHE A 60 -0.03 -20.84 -1.98
CA PHE A 60 0.35 -22.16 -1.50
C PHE A 60 0.09 -23.11 -2.68
N VAL A 61 1.14 -23.43 -3.43
CA VAL A 61 1.13 -24.60 -4.30
C VAL A 61 1.19 -25.79 -3.35
N ASP A 62 0.02 -26.32 -3.00
CA ASP A 62 -0.12 -27.66 -2.39
C ASP A 62 0.17 -28.73 -3.44
#